data_AF-A0A918F6J9-F1
#
_entry.id   AF-A0A918F6J9-F1
#
_cell.length_a   1.000
_cell.length_b   1.000
_cell.length_c   1.000
_cell.angle_alpha   90.00
_cell.angle_beta   90.00
_cell.angle_gamma   90.00
#
_symmetry.space_group_name_H-M   'P 1'
#
loop_
_entity.id
_entity.type
_entity.pdbx_description
1 polymer ?
#
loop_
_entity_poly.entity_id
_entity_poly.type
_entity_poly.pdbx_seq_one_letter_code
_entity_poly.pdbx_strand_id
1 'polypeptide(L)'
;MSELEDFVASRIKVLDELEQDATPTERTFYHSTRQELLSYLESPAALSNAPLKDRIDAAHLKIQRLTYEIDREEYGEPWRAWAHSERQLIEARVEKLKAQLSESEKISYSPPTLSQKQIEYDNTLNATQIRVEELETLIGMLEVWGERKSSEDEANHHIDGLKQQLQRAKLNLSTLIDNPF
;
A
#
# COMPACT_ATOMS: atom_id res chain seq x y z
N MET A 1 -5.33 3.57 23.36
CA MET A 1 -4.87 2.56 22.37
C MET A 1 -6.04 1.91 21.63
N SER A 2 -7.19 1.63 22.27
CA SER A 2 -8.31 0.98 21.55
C SER A 2 -8.82 1.77 20.34
N GLU A 3 -8.93 3.11 20.38
CA GLU A 3 -9.47 3.86 19.23
C GLU A 3 -8.66 3.73 17.92
N LEU A 4 -7.33 3.60 18.01
CA LEU A 4 -6.48 3.39 16.83
C LEU A 4 -6.58 1.95 16.33
N GLU A 5 -6.60 0.98 17.24
CA GLU A 5 -6.78 -0.43 16.93
C GLU A 5 -8.16 -0.68 16.29
N ASP A 6 -9.22 -0.11 16.86
CA ASP A 6 -10.59 -0.17 16.35
C ASP A 6 -10.68 0.51 14.97
N PHE A 7 -10.00 1.65 14.78
CA PHE A 7 -9.90 2.31 13.48
C PHE A 7 -9.21 1.40 12.45
N VAL A 8 -8.01 0.91 12.75
CA VAL A 8 -7.23 0.06 11.82
C VAL A 8 -8.01 -1.23 11.52
N ALA A 9 -8.57 -1.89 12.52
CA ALA A 9 -9.36 -3.10 12.35
C ALA A 9 -10.60 -2.87 11.48
N SER A 10 -11.32 -1.75 11.68
CA SER A 10 -12.49 -1.41 10.85
C SER A 10 -12.11 -1.20 9.38
N ARG A 11 -10.94 -0.60 9.12
CA ARG A 11 -10.46 -0.34 7.75
C ARG A 11 -9.94 -1.58 7.07
N ILE A 12 -9.19 -2.42 7.78
CA ILE A 12 -8.73 -3.72 7.27
C ILE A 12 -9.95 -4.58 6.91
N LYS A 13 -11.00 -4.59 7.74
CA LYS A 13 -12.22 -5.33 7.44
C LYS A 13 -12.88 -4.88 6.12
N VAL A 14 -12.93 -3.57 5.86
CA VAL A 14 -13.45 -3.05 4.59
C VAL A 14 -12.56 -3.48 3.41
N LEU A 15 -11.23 -3.49 3.59
CA LEU A 15 -10.32 -4.02 2.57
C LEU A 15 -10.54 -5.52 2.33
N ASP A 16 -10.75 -6.32 3.39
CA ASP A 16 -11.06 -7.75 3.28
C ASP A 16 -12.36 -8.00 2.49
N GLU A 17 -13.38 -7.16 2.68
CA GLU A 17 -14.64 -7.21 1.93
C GLU A 17 -14.44 -6.86 0.45
N LEU A 18 -13.63 -5.83 0.16
CA LEU A 18 -13.30 -5.41 -1.19
C LEU A 18 -12.39 -6.40 -1.94
N GLU A 19 -11.54 -7.14 -1.23
CA GLU A 19 -10.57 -8.07 -1.82
C GLU A 19 -11.22 -9.31 -2.44
N GLN A 20 -12.43 -9.68 -2.00
CA GLN A 20 -13.13 -10.91 -2.45
C GLN A 20 -13.40 -10.92 -3.96
N ASP A 21 -13.74 -9.77 -4.53
CA ASP A 21 -14.07 -9.61 -5.96
C ASP A 21 -13.00 -8.81 -6.71
N ALA A 22 -11.82 -8.64 -6.10
CA ALA A 22 -10.77 -7.78 -6.61
C ALA A 22 -10.05 -8.35 -7.85
N THR A 23 -9.90 -7.49 -8.85
CA THR A 23 -8.93 -7.65 -9.93
C THR A 23 -7.49 -7.73 -9.37
N PRO A 24 -6.52 -8.28 -10.12
CA PRO A 24 -5.11 -8.31 -9.69
C PRO A 24 -4.53 -6.93 -9.36
N THR A 25 -4.94 -5.89 -10.10
CA THR A 25 -4.53 -4.49 -9.85
C THR A 25 -5.09 -3.97 -8.53
N GLU A 26 -6.37 -4.25 -8.24
CA GLU A 26 -7.01 -3.89 -6.98
C GLU A 26 -6.37 -4.58 -5.78
N ARG A 27 -6.02 -5.86 -5.89
CA ARG A 27 -5.32 -6.60 -4.81
C ARG A 27 -3.98 -5.99 -4.46
N THR A 28 -3.23 -5.57 -5.48
CA THR A 28 -1.93 -4.90 -5.29
C THR A 28 -2.07 -3.64 -4.43
N PHE A 29 -3.14 -2.89 -4.67
CA PHE A 29 -3.45 -1.69 -3.91
C PHE A 29 -4.00 -1.98 -2.51
N TYR A 30 -4.90 -2.96 -2.36
CA TYR A 30 -5.42 -3.36 -1.05
C TYR A 30 -4.31 -3.85 -0.14
N HIS A 31 -3.34 -4.58 -0.70
CA HIS A 31 -2.17 -5.01 0.03
C HIS A 31 -1.34 -3.81 0.52
N SER A 32 -1.00 -2.84 -0.34
CA SER A 32 -0.24 -1.66 0.11
C SER A 32 -1.01 -0.83 1.15
N THR A 33 -2.32 -0.67 0.97
CA THR A 33 -3.17 0.06 1.93
C THR A 33 -3.24 -0.67 3.27
N ARG A 34 -3.30 -2.00 3.25
CA ARG A 34 -3.25 -2.85 4.46
C ARG A 34 -1.92 -2.69 5.18
N GLN A 35 -0.79 -2.75 4.47
CA GLN A 35 0.54 -2.54 5.06
C GLN A 35 0.67 -1.14 5.69
N GLU A 36 0.17 -0.11 5.01
CA GLU A 36 0.15 1.26 5.57
C GLU A 36 -0.67 1.30 6.87
N LEU A 37 -1.87 0.72 6.89
CA LEU A 37 -2.72 0.68 8.08
C LEU A 37 -2.10 -0.11 9.24
N LEU A 38 -1.44 -1.24 8.94
CA LEU A 38 -0.74 -2.05 9.93
C LEU A 38 0.47 -1.31 10.51
N SER A 39 1.20 -0.55 9.69
CA SER A 39 2.33 0.26 10.15
C SER A 39 1.95 1.28 11.24
N TYR A 40 0.69 1.74 11.24
CA TYR A 40 0.17 2.65 12.26
C TYR A 40 0.10 1.99 13.64
N LEU A 41 -0.09 0.66 13.70
CA LEU A 41 -0.09 -0.10 14.95
C LEU A 41 1.34 -0.39 15.43
N GLU A 42 2.27 -0.61 14.50
CA GLU A 42 3.68 -0.88 14.82
C GLU A 42 4.42 0.35 15.35
N SER A 43 4.04 1.55 14.89
CA SER A 43 4.66 2.81 15.33
C SER A 43 3.64 3.94 15.53
N PRO A 44 2.75 3.85 16.54
CA PRO A 44 1.71 4.87 16.78
C PRO A 44 2.28 6.27 17.04
N ALA A 45 3.45 6.33 17.68
CA ALA A 45 4.15 7.57 18.00
C ALA A 45 4.74 8.29 16.77
N ALA A 46 5.03 7.58 15.68
CA ALA A 46 5.58 8.19 14.47
C ALA A 46 4.57 9.13 13.81
N LEU A 47 3.28 8.77 13.84
CA LEU A 47 2.20 9.61 13.32
C LEU A 47 1.82 10.76 14.27
N SER A 48 1.83 10.54 15.59
CA SER A 48 1.42 11.58 16.54
C SER A 48 2.50 12.64 16.75
N ASN A 49 3.78 12.25 16.65
CA ASN A 49 4.93 13.13 16.93
C ASN A 49 5.58 13.72 15.67
N ALA A 50 5.13 13.32 14.47
CA ALA A 50 5.54 13.99 13.25
C ALA A 50 5.12 15.49 13.31
N PRO A 51 5.98 16.41 12.82
CA PRO A 51 5.63 17.81 12.66
C PRO A 51 4.27 17.97 11.98
N LEU A 52 3.49 18.96 12.43
CA LEU A 52 2.13 19.19 11.91
C LEU A 52 2.12 19.35 10.38
N LYS A 53 3.14 20.04 9.84
CA LYS A 53 3.34 20.18 8.41
C LYS A 53 3.47 18.84 7.69
N ASP A 54 4.33 17.94 8.18
CA ASP A 54 4.58 16.64 7.54
C ASP A 54 3.32 15.76 7.55
N ARG A 55 2.50 15.89 8.60
CA ARG A 55 1.20 15.21 8.68
C ARG A 55 0.19 15.75 7.66
N ILE A 56 0.22 17.05 7.40
CA ILE A 56 -0.61 17.70 6.36
C ILE A 56 -0.10 17.30 4.96
N ASP A 57 1.21 17.29 4.76
CA ASP A 57 1.86 16.87 3.51
C ASP A 57 1.48 15.42 3.16
N ALA A 58 1.63 14.48 4.10
CA ALA A 58 1.26 13.09 3.91
C ALA A 58 -0.23 12.93 3.53
N ALA A 59 -1.12 13.67 4.20
CA ALA A 59 -2.55 13.63 3.89
C ALA A 59 -2.86 14.22 2.50
N HIS A 60 -2.17 15.27 2.06
CA HIS A 60 -2.30 15.80 0.71
C HIS A 60 -1.81 14.84 -0.37
N LEU A 61 -0.67 14.16 -0.14
CA LEU A 61 -0.18 13.14 -1.06
C LEU A 61 -1.18 11.98 -1.19
N LYS A 62 -1.80 11.56 -0.07
CA LYS A 62 -2.84 10.53 -0.08
C LYS A 62 -4.10 10.96 -0.84
N ILE A 63 -4.54 12.22 -0.70
CA ILE A 63 -5.66 12.77 -1.49
C ILE A 63 -5.34 12.76 -2.99
N GLN A 64 -4.13 13.18 -3.38
CA GLN A 64 -3.71 13.20 -4.78
C GLN A 64 -3.65 11.79 -5.36
N ARG A 65 -3.15 10.83 -4.58
CA ARG A 65 -3.12 9.42 -4.94
C ARG A 65 -4.51 8.85 -5.17
N LEU A 66 -5.43 9.03 -4.22
CA LEU A 66 -6.82 8.59 -4.36
C LEU A 66 -7.50 9.25 -5.55
N THR A 67 -7.22 10.52 -5.82
CA THR A 67 -7.79 11.24 -6.98
C THR A 67 -7.30 10.62 -8.28
N TYR A 68 -6.00 10.36 -8.40
CA TYR A 68 -5.43 9.67 -9.56
C TYR A 68 -6.09 8.32 -9.79
N GLU A 69 -6.30 7.53 -8.73
CA GLU A 69 -6.86 6.19 -8.85
C GLU A 69 -8.36 6.23 -9.18
N ILE A 70 -9.12 7.19 -8.65
CA ILE A 70 -10.57 7.32 -8.88
C ILE A 70 -10.88 7.40 -10.37
N ASP A 71 -10.03 8.09 -11.12
CA ASP A 71 -10.20 8.34 -12.55
C ASP A 71 -9.77 7.15 -13.42
N ARG A 72 -9.26 6.05 -12.85
CA ARG A 72 -8.75 4.91 -13.62
C ARG A 72 -9.85 3.89 -13.90
N GLU A 73 -9.96 3.50 -15.17
CA GLU A 73 -10.94 2.53 -15.65
C GLU A 73 -10.74 1.12 -15.07
N GLU A 74 -9.51 0.81 -14.66
CA GLU A 74 -9.11 -0.51 -14.13
C GLU A 74 -9.68 -0.85 -12.75
N TYR A 75 -10.16 0.14 -11.99
CA TYR A 75 -10.80 -0.08 -10.70
C TYR A 75 -12.32 -0.12 -10.82
N GLY A 76 -12.94 -1.07 -10.11
CA GLY A 76 -14.38 -1.26 -10.08
C GLY A 76 -15.13 -0.21 -9.25
N GLU A 77 -16.44 -0.14 -9.44
CA GLU A 77 -17.33 0.77 -8.69
C GLU A 77 -17.25 0.63 -7.16
N PRO A 78 -17.15 -0.59 -6.56
CA PRO A 78 -17.00 -0.71 -5.11
C PRO A 78 -15.75 0.00 -4.58
N TRP A 79 -14.63 -0.15 -5.29
CA TRP A 79 -13.38 0.53 -4.96
C TRP A 79 -13.54 2.04 -5.08
N ARG A 80 -14.11 2.53 -6.19
CA ARG A 80 -14.31 3.98 -6.42
C ARG A 80 -15.16 4.61 -5.32
N ALA A 81 -16.25 3.94 -4.93
CA ALA A 81 -17.14 4.40 -3.87
C ALA A 81 -16.41 4.52 -2.51
N TRP A 82 -15.57 3.53 -2.20
CA TRP A 82 -14.72 3.58 -1.01
C TRP A 82 -13.68 4.70 -1.10
N ALA A 83 -12.95 4.79 -2.21
CA ALA A 83 -11.89 5.78 -2.43
C ALA A 83 -12.44 7.22 -2.36
N HIS A 84 -13.63 7.46 -2.89
CA HIS A 84 -14.34 8.73 -2.74
C HIS A 84 -14.64 9.06 -1.28
N SER A 85 -15.18 8.09 -0.54
CA SER A 85 -15.52 8.26 0.88
C SER A 85 -14.25 8.52 1.71
N GLU A 86 -13.17 7.80 1.42
CA GLU A 86 -11.89 7.95 2.10
C GLU A 86 -11.26 9.31 1.82
N ARG A 87 -11.29 9.75 0.56
CA ARG A 87 -10.79 11.07 0.16
C ARG A 87 -11.51 12.19 0.93
N GLN A 88 -12.83 12.14 1.03
CA GLN A 88 -13.62 13.14 1.75
C GLN A 88 -13.26 13.20 3.25
N LEU A 89 -13.02 12.04 3.88
CA LEU A 89 -12.61 11.97 5.28
C LEU A 89 -11.23 12.58 5.49
N ILE A 90 -10.28 12.31 4.58
CA ILE A 90 -8.93 12.87 4.65
C ILE A 90 -8.95 14.37 4.37
N GLU A 91 -9.72 14.84 3.38
CA GLU A 91 -9.92 16.27 3.10
C GLU A 91 -10.43 17.03 4.34
N ALA A 92 -11.46 16.48 5.00
CA ALA A 92 -11.99 17.07 6.24
C ALA A 92 -10.95 17.10 7.38
N ARG A 93 -10.06 16.09 7.45
CA ARG A 93 -8.96 16.05 8.43
C ARG A 93 -7.87 17.08 8.09
N VAL A 94 -7.53 17.23 6.82
CA VAL A 94 -6.54 18.22 6.34
C VAL A 94 -6.98 19.63 6.69
N GLU A 95 -8.25 19.98 6.46
CA GLU A 95 -8.75 21.32 6.81
C GLU A 95 -8.67 21.61 8.31
N LYS A 96 -8.94 20.60 9.17
CA LYS A 96 -8.72 20.73 10.62
C LYS A 96 -7.24 20.95 10.99
N LEU A 97 -6.33 20.20 10.35
CA LEU A 97 -4.89 20.34 10.61
C LEU A 97 -4.35 21.68 10.08
N LYS A 98 -4.83 22.17 8.94
CA LYS A 98 -4.49 23.48 8.39
C LYS A 98 -4.97 24.62 9.29
N ALA A 99 -6.17 24.52 9.86
CA ALA A 99 -6.65 25.49 10.85
C ALA A 99 -5.72 25.54 12.06
N GLN A 100 -5.30 24.39 12.59
CA GLN A 100 -4.32 24.30 13.68
C GLN A 100 -2.97 24.93 13.29
N LEU A 101 -2.47 24.67 12.09
CA LEU A 101 -1.21 25.22 11.60
C LEU A 101 -1.27 26.75 11.43
N SER A 102 -2.38 27.26 10.92
CA SER A 102 -2.61 28.70 10.77
C SER A 102 -2.62 29.42 12.11
N GLU A 103 -3.25 28.82 13.13
CA GLU A 103 -3.31 29.35 14.49
C GLU A 103 -1.96 29.31 15.21
N SER A 104 -1.19 28.22 15.04
CA SER A 104 0.08 28.02 15.75
C SER A 104 1.26 28.76 15.13
N GLU A 105 1.35 28.80 13.80
CA GLU A 105 2.58 29.19 13.10
C GLU A 105 2.40 30.39 12.15
N LYS A 106 1.17 30.78 11.81
CA LYS A 106 0.88 31.86 10.83
C LYS A 106 1.66 31.71 9.50
N ILE A 107 1.96 30.48 9.11
CA ILE A 107 2.72 30.17 7.89
C ILE A 107 1.76 30.03 6.71
N SER A 108 2.14 30.60 5.57
CA SER A 108 1.51 30.31 4.28
C SER A 108 1.91 28.90 3.85
N TYR A 109 1.00 27.94 4.02
CA TYR A 109 1.20 26.55 3.65
C TYR A 109 0.94 26.34 2.15
N SER A 110 1.87 25.70 1.46
CA SER A 110 1.70 25.21 0.09
C SER A 110 1.82 23.69 0.09
N PRO A 111 0.81 22.96 -0.41
CA PRO A 111 0.85 21.50 -0.42
C PRO A 111 1.91 20.97 -1.39
N PRO A 112 2.51 19.81 -1.10
CA PRO A 112 3.37 19.11 -2.05
C PRO A 112 2.54 18.61 -3.24
N THR A 113 3.18 18.38 -4.38
CA THR A 113 2.55 17.79 -5.56
C THR A 113 3.15 16.43 -5.84
N LEU A 114 2.29 15.42 -5.99
CA LEU A 114 2.65 14.07 -6.39
C LEU A 114 2.81 14.06 -7.91
N SER A 115 4.03 13.86 -8.39
CA SER A 115 4.27 13.82 -9.83
C SER A 115 3.77 12.50 -10.44
N GLN A 116 3.31 12.53 -11.69
CA GLN A 116 2.94 11.32 -12.45
C GLN A 116 4.04 10.26 -12.38
N LYS A 117 5.28 10.72 -12.54
CA LYS A 117 6.50 9.92 -12.42
C LYS A 117 6.58 9.20 -11.07
N GLN A 118 6.40 9.92 -9.97
CA GLN A 118 6.39 9.33 -8.63
C GLN A 118 5.27 8.29 -8.45
N ILE A 119 4.07 8.52 -9.00
CA ILE A 119 2.98 7.54 -8.94
C ILE A 119 3.36 6.24 -9.67
N GLU A 120 3.95 6.36 -10.87
CA GLU A 120 4.40 5.23 -11.67
C GLU A 120 5.53 4.45 -10.96
N TYR A 121 6.43 5.15 -10.25
CA TYR A 121 7.41 4.54 -9.36
C TYR A 121 6.76 3.66 -8.32
N ASP A 122 5.87 4.25 -7.53
CA ASP A 122 5.31 3.64 -6.33
C ASP A 122 4.47 2.42 -6.75
N ASN A 123 3.77 2.51 -7.88
CA ASN A 123 3.06 1.39 -8.49
C ASN A 123 3.99 0.25 -8.86
N THR A 124 5.10 0.56 -9.54
CA THR A 124 6.08 -0.44 -10.00
C THR A 124 6.79 -1.08 -8.81
N LEU A 125 7.16 -0.28 -7.81
CA LEU A 125 7.80 -0.73 -6.59
C LEU A 125 6.88 -1.69 -5.82
N ASN A 126 5.64 -1.28 -5.57
CA ASN A 126 4.65 -2.09 -4.86
C ASN A 126 4.32 -3.38 -5.62
N ALA A 127 4.07 -3.30 -6.93
CA ALA A 127 3.81 -4.49 -7.76
C ALA A 127 4.99 -5.48 -7.75
N THR A 128 6.23 -4.97 -7.75
CA THR A 128 7.42 -5.81 -7.67
C THR A 128 7.55 -6.46 -6.29
N GLN A 129 7.22 -5.74 -5.22
CA GLN A 129 7.26 -6.25 -3.86
C GLN A 129 6.23 -7.37 -3.64
N ILE A 130 4.97 -7.16 -4.07
CA ILE A 130 3.94 -8.21 -4.04
C ILE A 130 4.36 -9.42 -4.86
N ARG A 131 4.96 -9.20 -6.03
CA ARG A 131 5.45 -10.30 -6.85
C ARG A 131 6.53 -11.14 -6.12
N VAL A 132 7.40 -10.49 -5.34
CA VAL A 132 8.38 -11.18 -4.50
C VAL A 132 7.68 -12.02 -3.43
N GLU A 133 6.71 -11.44 -2.70
CA GLU A 133 5.96 -12.13 -1.64
C GLU A 133 5.12 -13.31 -2.17
N GLU A 134 4.47 -13.15 -3.32
CA GLU A 134 3.74 -14.22 -4.01
C GLU A 134 4.67 -15.38 -4.36
N LEU A 135 5.84 -15.08 -4.95
CA LEU A 135 6.80 -16.10 -5.34
C LEU A 135 7.37 -16.84 -4.14
N GLU A 136 7.67 -16.14 -3.04
CA GLU A 136 8.10 -16.76 -1.78
C GLU A 136 7.01 -17.67 -1.20
N THR A 137 5.76 -17.21 -1.21
CA THR A 137 4.61 -18.00 -0.75
C THR A 137 4.41 -19.25 -1.60
N LEU A 138 4.44 -19.13 -2.93
CA LEU A 138 4.30 -20.26 -3.85
C LEU A 138 5.42 -21.30 -3.67
N ILE A 139 6.66 -20.86 -3.50
CA ILE A 139 7.80 -21.75 -3.23
C ILE A 139 7.54 -22.52 -1.93
N GLY A 140 7.19 -21.84 -0.83
CA GLY A 140 6.90 -22.50 0.44
C GLY A 140 5.73 -23.48 0.37
N MET A 141 4.67 -23.16 -0.38
CA MET A 141 3.55 -24.07 -0.59
C MET A 141 3.95 -25.34 -1.36
N LEU A 142 4.81 -25.20 -2.38
CA LEU A 142 5.30 -26.34 -3.17
C LEU A 142 6.27 -27.22 -2.39
N GLU A 143 7.13 -26.63 -1.56
CA GLU A 143 8.03 -27.38 -0.66
C GLU A 143 7.20 -28.27 0.28
N VAL A 144 6.20 -27.70 0.97
CA VAL A 144 5.29 -28.45 1.86
C VAL A 144 4.48 -29.51 1.09
N TRP A 145 4.09 -29.24 -0.16
CA TRP A 145 3.36 -30.19 -0.97
C TRP A 145 4.23 -31.37 -1.42
N GLY A 146 5.46 -31.09 -1.88
CA GLY A 146 6.44 -32.10 -2.29
C GLY A 146 6.78 -33.07 -1.16
N GLU A 147 7.04 -32.55 0.04
CA GLU A 147 7.28 -33.34 1.25
C GLU A 147 6.11 -34.29 1.58
N ARG A 148 4.87 -33.84 1.40
CA ARG A 148 3.66 -34.60 1.75
C ARG A 148 3.25 -35.65 0.72
N LYS A 149 3.63 -35.49 -0.55
CA LYS A 149 3.12 -36.31 -1.65
C LYS A 149 4.14 -37.25 -2.27
N SER A 150 5.38 -37.26 -1.80
CA SER A 150 6.47 -38.08 -2.37
C SER A 150 6.68 -37.85 -3.88
N SER A 151 6.29 -36.66 -4.37
CA SER A 151 6.54 -36.15 -5.73
C SER A 151 7.61 -35.05 -5.67
N GLU A 152 8.72 -35.36 -5.01
CA GLU A 152 9.78 -34.40 -4.69
C GLU A 152 10.47 -33.88 -5.95
N ASP A 153 10.72 -34.74 -6.95
CA ASP A 153 11.41 -34.35 -8.19
C ASP A 153 10.60 -33.36 -9.05
N GLU A 154 9.29 -33.54 -9.17
CA GLU A 154 8.40 -32.66 -9.94
C GLU A 154 8.19 -31.32 -9.22
N ALA A 155 8.03 -31.37 -7.88
CA ALA A 155 7.99 -30.17 -7.05
C ALA A 155 9.30 -29.37 -7.14
N ASN A 156 10.45 -30.05 -7.07
CA ASN A 156 11.78 -29.43 -7.13
C ASN A 156 12.03 -28.73 -8.47
N HIS A 157 11.63 -29.34 -9.60
CA HIS A 157 11.75 -28.70 -10.91
C HIS A 157 10.95 -27.39 -11.00
N HIS A 158 9.73 -27.37 -10.46
CA HIS A 158 8.89 -26.18 -10.43
C HIS A 158 9.44 -25.11 -9.47
N ILE A 159 9.96 -25.54 -8.31
CA ILE A 159 10.59 -24.67 -7.32
C ILE A 159 11.82 -23.97 -7.92
N ASP A 160 12.67 -24.66 -8.68
CA ASP A 160 13.86 -24.05 -9.29
C ASP A 160 13.50 -22.94 -10.29
N GLY A 161 12.45 -23.16 -11.10
CA GLY A 161 11.92 -22.14 -11.99
C GLY A 161 11.39 -20.91 -11.25
N LEU A 162 10.71 -21.12 -10.12
CA LEU A 162 10.22 -20.03 -9.27
C LEU A 162 11.35 -19.29 -8.55
N LYS A 163 12.40 -20.00 -8.09
CA LYS A 163 13.59 -19.39 -7.46
C LYS A 163 14.32 -18.45 -8.42
N GLN A 164 14.42 -18.81 -9.70
CA GLN A 164 14.99 -17.92 -10.71
C GLN A 164 14.14 -16.67 -10.94
N GLN A 165 12.80 -16.82 -10.98
CA GLN A 165 11.90 -15.66 -11.08
C GLN A 165 12.00 -14.76 -9.84
N LEU A 166 12.08 -15.36 -8.65
CA LEU A 166 12.23 -14.65 -7.39
C LEU A 166 13.53 -13.85 -7.36
N GLN A 167 14.64 -14.44 -7.81
CA GLN A 167 15.93 -13.76 -7.88
C GLN A 167 15.87 -12.55 -8.80
N ARG A 168 15.21 -12.66 -9.97
CA ARG A 168 15.01 -11.53 -10.89
C ARG A 168 14.14 -10.44 -10.27
N ALA A 169 13.03 -10.82 -9.63
CA ALA A 169 12.15 -9.88 -8.95
C ALA A 169 12.86 -9.14 -7.81
N LYS A 170 13.66 -9.84 -6.99
CA LYS A 170 14.47 -9.23 -5.93
C LYS A 170 15.54 -8.28 -6.48
N LEU A 171 16.19 -8.64 -7.59
CA LEU A 171 17.16 -7.74 -8.25
C LEU A 171 16.49 -6.47 -8.77
N ASN A 172 15.32 -6.61 -9.40
CA ASN A 172 14.53 -5.47 -9.85
C ASN A 172 14.10 -4.59 -8.67
N LEU A 173 13.63 -5.21 -7.57
CA LEU A 173 13.24 -4.49 -6.36
C LEU A 173 14.40 -3.71 -5.75
N SER A 174 15.59 -4.33 -5.63
CA SER A 174 16.81 -3.64 -5.17
C SER A 174 17.14 -2.47 -6.08
N THR A 175 17.07 -2.65 -7.40
CA THR A 175 17.38 -1.59 -8.37
C THR A 175 16.42 -0.41 -8.24
N LEU A 176 15.13 -0.66 -8.00
CA LEU A 176 14.14 0.39 -7.75
C LEU A 176 14.47 1.12 -6.45
N ILE A 177 14.70 0.40 -5.35
CA ILE A 177 15.05 0.98 -4.04
C ILE A 177 16.32 1.84 -4.11
N ASP A 178 17.34 1.38 -4.84
CA ASP A 178 18.63 2.06 -4.97
C ASP A 178 18.57 3.27 -5.93
N ASN A 179 17.55 3.34 -6.80
CA ASN A 179 17.34 4.42 -7.75
C ASN A 179 15.90 4.95 -7.67
N PRO A 180 15.54 5.60 -6.54
CA PRO A 180 14.28 6.31 -6.47
C PRO A 180 14.30 7.46 -7.50
N PHE A 181 13.13 7.75 -8.05
CA PHE A 181 12.89 8.74 -9.10
C PHE A 181 13.71 10.04 -8.99
#